data_AF-A0A946AUS6-F1
#
_entry.id   AF-A0A946AUS6-F1
#
_cell.length_a   1.000
_cell.length_b   1.000
_cell.length_c   1.000
_cell.angle_alpha   90.00
_cell.angle_beta   90.00
_cell.angle_gamma   90.00
#
_symmetry.space_group_name_H-M   'P 1'
#
loop_
_entity.id
_entity.type
_entity.pdbx_description
1 polymer ?
#
loop_
_entity_poly.entity_id
_entity_poly.type
_entity_poly.pdbx_seq_one_letter_code
_entity_poly.pdbx_strand_id
1 'polypeptide(L)' 'DNATANGKKGYRDPYTGNYTFTSTSLKNQGFCCENKCRHCPWP' A
#
# COMPACT_ATOMS: atom_id res chain seq x y z
N ASP A 1 -0.73 1.53 -9.61
CA ASP A 1 0.30 1.92 -8.61
C ASP A 1 1.71 1.98 -9.21
N ASN A 2 2.24 3.18 -9.47
CA ASN A 2 3.62 3.35 -9.95
C ASN A 2 4.68 2.74 -9.00
N ALA A 3 4.39 2.70 -7.69
CA ALA A 3 5.24 2.06 -6.69
C ALA A 3 5.29 0.53 -6.82
N THR A 4 4.17 -0.10 -7.18
CA THR A 4 4.08 -1.55 -7.41
C THR A 4 4.91 -1.97 -8.62
N ALA A 5 4.86 -1.18 -9.70
CA ALA A 5 5.63 -1.44 -10.92
C ALA A 5 7.16 -1.42 -10.70
N ASN A 6 7.63 -0.71 -9.68
CA ASN A 6 9.05 -0.62 -9.30
C ASN A 6 9.44 -1.59 -8.17
N GLY A 7 8.57 -2.53 -7.78
CA GLY A 7 8.82 -3.46 -6.68
C GLY A 7 8.92 -2.81 -5.30
N LYS A 8 8.47 -1.56 -5.15
CA LYS A 8 8.51 -0.86 -3.86
C LYS A 8 7.33 -1.29 -2.99
N LYS A 9 7.58 -1.45 -1.69
CA LYS A 9 6.53 -1.79 -0.69
C LYS A 9 5.49 -0.68 -0.50
N GLY A 10 5.82 0.55 -0.89
CA GLY A 10 4.98 1.73 -0.69
C GLY A 10 5.62 2.97 -1.29
N TYR A 11 4.93 4.09 -1.17
CA TYR A 11 5.40 5.41 -1.56
C TYR A 11 4.96 6.45 -0.53
N ARG A 12 5.68 7.58 -0.48
CA ARG A 12 5.24 8.73 0.32
C ARG A 12 4.22 9.51 -0.49
N ASP A 13 3.01 9.63 0.02
CA ASP A 13 1.93 10.34 -0.62
C ASP A 13 2.26 11.84 -0.64
N PRO A 14 2.32 12.48 -1.83
CA PRO A 14 2.77 13.86 -1.95
C PRO A 14 1.76 14.88 -1.39
N TYR A 15 0.51 14.47 -1.19
CA TYR A 15 -0.56 15.35 -0.70
C TYR A 15 -0.63 15.34 0.83
N THR A 16 -0.52 14.16 1.44
CA THR A 16 -0.64 13.99 2.90
C THR A 16 0.71 13.86 3.60
N GLY A 17 1.79 13.61 2.87
CA GLY A 17 3.13 13.33 3.42
C GLY A 17 3.26 11.96 4.11
N ASN A 18 2.19 11.16 4.13
CA ASN A 18 2.15 9.86 4.78
C ASN A 18 2.75 8.76 3.92
N TYR A 19 3.32 7.73 4.55
CA TYR A 19 3.75 6.54 3.84
C TYR A 19 2.56 5.64 3.54
N THR A 20 2.30 5.39 2.26
CA THR A 20 1.21 4.53 1.78
C THR A 20 1.78 3.25 1.20
N PHE A 21 1.35 2.11 1.73
CA PHE A 21 1.74 0.79 1.22
C PHE A 21 1.07 0.48 -0.12
N THR A 22 1.75 -0.31 -0.96
CA THR A 22 1.17 -0.80 -2.22
C THR A 22 0.24 -1.98 -1.98
N SER A 23 -0.74 -2.13 -2.88
CA SER A 23 -1.63 -3.28 -2.93
C SER A 23 -0.89 -4.62 -2.92
N THR A 24 0.22 -4.74 -3.66
CA THR A 24 1.07 -5.95 -3.66
C THR A 24 1.74 -6.20 -2.32
N SER A 25 2.25 -5.17 -1.64
CA SER A 25 2.84 -5.34 -0.32
C SER A 25 1.80 -5.81 0.70
N LEU A 26 0.60 -5.26 0.66
CA LEU A 26 -0.51 -5.66 1.53
C LEU A 26 -1.06 -7.05 1.18
N LYS A 27 -1.03 -7.45 -0.10
CA LYS A 27 -1.38 -8.80 -0.52
C LYS A 27 -0.35 -9.82 -0.02
N ASN A 28 0.93 -9.50 -0.09
CA ASN A 28 2.02 -10.35 0.42
C ASN A 28 1.99 -10.50 1.95
N GLN A 29 1.42 -9.54 2.68
CA GLN A 29 1.22 -9.65 4.12
C GLN A 29 0.21 -10.76 4.48
N GLY A 30 -0.68 -11.14 3.56
CA GLY A 30 -1.56 -12.31 3.71
C GLY A 30 -2.79 -12.11 4.60
N PHE A 31 -2.94 -10.95 5.27
CA PHE A 31 -4.12 -10.62 6.07
C PHE A 31 -4.44 -9.12 6.01
N CYS A 32 -5.71 -8.75 6.28
CA CYS A 32 -6.11 -7.35 6.42
C CYS A 32 -5.59 -6.80 7.76
N CYS A 33 -4.83 -5.72 7.71
CA CYS A 33 -4.30 -5.07 8.91
C CYS A 33 -5.24 -4.04 9.54
N GLU A 34 -6.46 -3.88 9.00
CA GLU A 34 -7.53 -2.97 9.48
C GLU A 34 -7.17 -1.48 9.55
N ASN A 35 -5.97 -1.09 9.09
CA ASN A 35 -5.49 0.28 9.07
C ASN A 35 -6.15 1.17 7.97
N LYS A 36 -7.26 0.72 7.39
CA LYS A 36 -8.00 1.40 6.31
C LYS A 36 -7.07 1.94 5.21
N CYS A 37 -6.11 1.12 4.79
CA CYS A 37 -5.12 1.50 3.79
C CYS A 37 -5.80 1.79 2.46
N ARG A 38 -5.38 2.85 1.77
CA ARG A 38 -5.94 3.28 0.49
C ARG A 38 -5.90 2.20 -0.60
N HIS A 39 -4.89 1.33 -0.55
CA HIS A 39 -4.67 0.23 -1.51
C HIS A 39 -4.91 -1.15 -0.90
N CYS A 40 -5.72 -1.24 0.16
CA CYS A 40 -6.02 -2.52 0.77
C CYS A 40 -6.71 -3.44 -0.26
N PRO A 41 -6.16 -4.64 -0.53
CA PRO A 41 -6.79 -5.60 -1.43
C PRO A 41 -7.93 -6.38 -0.75
N TRP A 42 -8.12 -6.19 0.55
CA TRP A 42 -9.16 -6.82 1.35
C TRP A 42 -10.39 -5.89 1.47
N PRO A 43 -11.61 -6.45 1.45
CA PRO A 43 -12.87 -5.69 1.56
C PRO A 43 -13.05 -5.00 2.91
#